data_AF-A0A528MZB2-F1
#
_entry.id   AF-A0A528MZB2-F1
#
_cell.length_a   1.000
_cell.length_b   1.000
_cell.length_c   1.000
_cell.angle_alpha   90.00
_cell.angle_beta   90.00
_cell.angle_gamma   90.00
#
_symmetry.space_group_name_H-M   'P 1'
#
loop_
_entity.id
_entity.type
_entity.pdbx_description
1 polymer ?
#
loop_
_entity_poly.entity_id
_entity_poly.type
_entity_poly.pdbx_seq_one_letter_code
_entity_poly.pdbx_strand_id
1 'polypeptide(L)' 'IFLVRKGNPKGIQDWGDLVKDDVQVITPNPKTSGGARWNYLAAWAYANARDGGDEARTKEFVGNLYAHVPV' A
#
# COMPACT_ATOMS: atom_id res chain seq x y z
N ILE A 1 9.11 -3.32 3.75
CA ILE A 1 8.75 -3.85 5.10
C ILE A 1 7.63 -3.01 5.67
N PHE A 2 6.80 -3.58 6.55
CA PHE A 2 5.76 -2.84 7.27
C PHE A 2 6.11 -2.79 8.77
N LEU A 3 5.91 -1.62 9.38
CA LEU A 3 5.96 -1.48 10.83
C LEU A 3 4.52 -1.47 11.36
N VAL A 4 4.22 -2.38 12.28
CA VAL A 4 2.89 -2.53 12.87
C VAL A 4 2.94 -2.37 14.39
N ARG A 5 1.79 -2.12 15.02
CA ARG A 5 1.68 -2.09 16.48
C ARG A 5 1.99 -3.47 17.06
N LYS A 6 2.50 -3.50 18.30
CA LYS A 6 2.83 -4.74 19.03
C LYS A 6 1.65 -5.72 19.01
N GLY A 7 1.93 -6.97 18.71
CA GLY A 7 0.92 -8.04 18.61
C GLY A 7 0.18 -8.12 17.27
N ASN A 8 0.42 -7.18 16.34
CA ASN A 8 -0.21 -7.14 15.02
C ASN A 8 -1.74 -7.33 15.08
N PRO A 9 -2.48 -6.42 15.73
CA PRO A 9 -3.91 -6.62 16.01
C PRO A 9 -4.78 -6.70 14.74
N LYS A 10 -4.26 -6.24 13.60
CA LYS A 10 -4.93 -6.28 12.29
C LYS A 10 -4.47 -7.46 11.41
N GLY A 11 -3.58 -8.29 11.92
CA GLY A 11 -3.07 -9.46 11.21
C GLY A 11 -2.43 -9.13 9.86
N ILE A 12 -1.75 -7.99 9.75
CA ILE A 12 -1.10 -7.55 8.51
C ILE A 12 0.09 -8.47 8.21
N GLN A 13 0.07 -9.11 7.05
CA GLN A 13 1.13 -10.00 6.58
C GLN A 13 1.66 -9.57 5.22
N ASP A 14 0.81 -9.01 4.37
CA ASP A 14 1.18 -8.61 3.01
C ASP A 14 0.40 -7.37 2.53
N TRP A 15 0.75 -6.87 1.35
CA TRP A 15 0.17 -5.67 0.73
C TRP A 15 -1.36 -5.73 0.58
N GLY A 16 -1.92 -6.92 0.30
CA GLY A 16 -3.36 -7.11 0.20
C GLY A 16 -4.11 -6.81 1.51
N ASP A 17 -3.45 -6.87 2.66
CA ASP A 17 -4.06 -6.54 3.96
C ASP A 17 -4.19 -5.04 4.18
N LEU A 18 -3.43 -4.22 3.46
CA LEU A 18 -3.40 -2.76 3.65
C LEU A 18 -4.64 -2.05 3.09
N VAL A 19 -5.45 -2.75 2.29
CA VAL A 19 -6.68 -2.23 1.66
C VAL A 19 -7.96 -2.80 2.31
N LYS A 20 -7.83 -3.38 3.51
CA LYS A 20 -8.98 -3.81 4.31
C LYS A 20 -9.61 -2.59 5.00
N ASP A 21 -10.95 -2.55 5.04
CA ASP A 21 -11.73 -1.41 5.53
C ASP A 21 -11.35 -0.91 6.94
N ASP A 22 -10.83 -1.78 7.81
CA ASP A 22 -10.48 -1.46 9.19
C ASP A 22 -9.00 -1.12 9.39
N VAL A 23 -8.25 -0.89 8.30
CA VAL A 23 -6.81 -0.59 8.29
C VAL A 23 -6.58 0.86 7.88
N GLN A 24 -5.60 1.51 8.52
CA GLN A 24 -5.16 2.84 8.15
C GLN A 24 -3.66 2.79 7.86
N VAL A 25 -3.26 3.33 6.71
CA VAL A 25 -1.88 3.28 6.23
C VAL A 25 -1.22 4.63 6.42
N ILE A 26 -0.03 4.64 7.03
CA ILE A 26 0.77 5.86 7.18
C ILE A 26 1.95 5.79 6.22
N THR A 27 1.96 6.66 5.21
CA THR A 27 3.08 6.84 4.28
C THR A 27 3.27 8.34 3.98
N PRO A 28 4.52 8.83 3.82
CA PRO A 28 4.75 10.23 3.51
C PRO A 28 4.29 10.62 2.10
N ASN A 29 4.27 11.93 1.80
CA ASN A 29 3.85 12.46 0.50
C ASN A 29 4.89 12.16 -0.61
N PRO A 30 4.54 11.46 -1.70
CA PRO A 30 5.46 11.14 -2.80
C PRO A 30 5.95 12.35 -3.60
N LYS A 31 5.28 13.50 -3.49
CA LYS A 31 5.72 14.75 -4.14
C LYS A 31 6.93 15.37 -3.46
N THR A 32 7.14 15.12 -2.17
CA THR A 32 8.22 15.74 -1.38
C THR A 32 9.21 14.73 -0.78
N SER A 33 8.83 13.46 -0.64
CA SER A 33 9.67 12.42 -0.05
C SER A 33 10.17 11.40 -1.09
N GLY A 34 11.48 11.12 -1.07
CA GLY A 34 12.08 10.02 -1.81
C GLY A 34 11.60 8.65 -1.33
N GLY A 35 11.52 8.45 -0.01
CA GLY A 35 11.01 7.20 0.57
C GLY A 35 9.56 6.93 0.19
N ALA A 36 8.72 7.96 0.11
CA ALA A 36 7.33 7.81 -0.34
C ALA A 36 7.22 7.33 -1.79
N ARG A 37 8.13 7.75 -2.68
CA ARG A 37 8.18 7.25 -4.06
C ARG A 37 8.55 5.76 -4.10
N TRP A 38 9.46 5.32 -3.23
CA TRP A 38 9.77 3.90 -3.08
C TRP A 38 8.59 3.09 -2.52
N ASN A 39 7.85 3.61 -1.54
CA ASN A 39 6.64 2.96 -1.03
C ASN A 39 5.60 2.77 -2.14
N TYR A 40 5.36 3.81 -2.94
CA TYR A 40 4.45 3.77 -4.09
C TYR A 40 4.88 2.69 -5.09
N LEU A 41 6.16 2.69 -5.49
CA LEU A 41 6.68 1.73 -6.47
C LEU A 41 6.65 0.28 -5.95
N ALA A 42 6.85 0.07 -4.66
CA ALA A 42 6.75 -1.25 -4.06
C ALA A 42 5.30 -1.77 -4.08
N ALA A 43 4.31 -0.93 -3.76
CA ALA A 43 2.90 -1.27 -3.88
C ALA A 43 2.50 -1.57 -5.34
N TRP A 44 3.00 -0.75 -6.28
CA TRP A 44 2.78 -0.94 -7.71
C TRP A 44 3.35 -2.26 -8.20
N ALA A 45 4.62 -2.55 -7.89
CA ALA A 45 5.29 -3.78 -8.32
C ALA A 45 4.58 -5.03 -7.77
N TYR A 46 4.12 -4.98 -6.52
CA TYR A 46 3.30 -6.03 -5.93
C TYR A 46 2.01 -6.29 -6.73
N ALA A 47 1.21 -5.24 -6.95
CA ALA A 47 -0.07 -5.40 -7.65
C ALA A 47 0.12 -5.81 -9.11
N ASN A 48 1.11 -5.24 -9.79
CA ASN A 48 1.46 -5.60 -11.16
C ASN A 48 1.87 -7.08 -11.28
N ALA A 49 2.64 -7.60 -10.33
CA ALA A 49 3.01 -9.01 -10.32
C ALA A 49 1.82 -9.93 -10.02
N ARG A 50 0.96 -9.55 -9.06
CA ARG A 50 -0.25 -10.30 -8.71
C ARG A 50 -1.26 -10.37 -9.86
N ASP A 51 -1.42 -9.25 -10.57
CA ASP A 51 -2.46 -9.06 -11.59
C ASP A 51 -1.95 -9.36 -13.02
N GLY A 52 -0.76 -9.98 -13.14
CA GLY A 52 -0.23 -10.45 -14.42
C GLY A 52 0.18 -9.33 -15.39
N GLY A 53 0.53 -8.16 -14.87
CA GLY A 53 0.88 -6.99 -15.68
C GLY A 53 -0.32 -6.15 -16.14
N ASP A 54 -1.53 -6.42 -15.63
CA ASP A 54 -2.69 -5.56 -15.89
C ASP A 54 -2.52 -4.21 -15.18
N GLU A 55 -2.15 -3.20 -15.95
CA GLU A 55 -1.90 -1.85 -15.45
C GLU A 55 -3.15 -1.20 -14.86
N ALA A 56 -4.34 -1.52 -15.38
CA ALA A 56 -5.59 -0.93 -14.89
C ALA A 56 -5.88 -1.42 -13.46
N ARG A 57 -5.75 -2.73 -13.22
CA ARG A 57 -5.89 -3.31 -11.87
C ARG A 57 -4.79 -2.85 -10.92
N THR A 58 -3.57 -2.70 -11.43
CA THR A 58 -2.44 -2.17 -10.65
C THR A 58 -2.74 -0.76 -10.15
N LYS A 59 -3.25 0.12 -11.03
CA LYS A 59 -3.67 1.48 -10.68
C LYS A 59 -4.82 1.48 -9.68
N GLU A 60 -5.81 0.62 -9.87
CA GLU A 60 -6.93 0.47 -8.95
C GLU A 60 -6.46 0.08 -7.54
N PHE A 61 -5.59 -0.92 -7.42
CA PHE A 61 -5.04 -1.34 -6.13
C PHE A 61 -4.29 -0.20 -5.43
N VAL A 62 -3.41 0.50 -6.15
CA VAL A 62 -2.65 1.62 -5.58
C VAL A 62 -3.59 2.77 -5.20
N GLY A 63 -4.62 3.05 -6.00
CA GLY A 63 -5.65 4.02 -5.67
C GLY A 63 -6.38 3.68 -4.37
N ASN A 64 -6.81 2.42 -4.23
CA ASN A 64 -7.46 1.93 -3.03
C ASN A 64 -6.52 2.02 -1.80
N LEU A 65 -5.26 1.64 -1.95
CA LEU A 65 -4.26 1.78 -0.90
C LEU A 65 -4.12 3.23 -0.41
N TYR A 66 -4.07 4.19 -1.32
CA TYR A 66 -3.96 5.60 -0.95
C TYR A 66 -5.25 6.18 -0.36
N ALA A 67 -6.42 5.59 -0.63
CA ALA A 67 -7.67 5.94 0.07
C ALA A 67 -7.63 5.59 1.57
N HIS A 68 -6.75 4.66 1.98
CA HIS A 68 -6.54 4.30 3.38
C HIS A 68 -5.49 5.20 4.08
N VAL A 69 -4.93 6.20 3.37
CA VAL A 69 -3.96 7.15 3.92
C VAL A 69 -4.70 8.40 4.41
N PRO A 70 -4.61 8.76 5.71
CA PRO A 70 -5.23 9.99 6.22
C PRO A 70 -4.58 11.24 5.62
N VAL A 71 -5.40 12.26 5.41
CA VAL A 71 -5.01 13.60 4.93
C VAL A 71 -4.79 14.57 6.08
#